data_AF-F3GGU3-F1
#
_entry.id   AF-F3GGU3-F1
#
_cell.length_a   1.000
_cell.length_b   1.000
_cell.length_c   1.000
_cell.angle_alpha   90.00
_cell.angle_beta   90.00
_cell.angle_gamma   90.00
#
_symmetry.space_group_name_H-M   'P 1'
#
loop_
_entity.id
_entity.type
_entity.pdbx_description
1 polymer ?
#
loop_
_entity_poly.entity_id
_entity_poly.type
_entity_poly.pdbx_seq_one_letter_code
_entity_poly.pdbx_strand_id
1 'polypeptide(L)'
;MHLSSAITKGARARNVYLTHARCIDAIERWLDVRLQRGWGVSGSDDFRGLRPSSKLILSHKGEAFELAFKHRMLDSGPEVYRCCDTLQQTFSRLYRQAGIKGGSSHSGRRTLAAKVLAATGDVEMVQILLGHACLDHSKPYLSVPIESVRRAFEVAL
;
A
#
# COMPACT_ATOMS: atom_id res chain seq x y z
N MET A 1 -5.34 3.44 -9.89
CA MET A 1 -5.49 4.43 -8.81
C MET A 1 -4.32 5.40 -8.85
N HIS A 2 -4.59 6.70 -8.99
CA HIS A 2 -3.56 7.73 -8.96
C HIS A 2 -3.28 8.18 -7.52
N LEU A 3 -2.01 8.24 -7.12
CA LEU A 3 -1.56 8.79 -5.85
C LEU A 3 -0.83 10.10 -6.15
N SER A 4 -1.38 11.23 -5.70
CA SER A 4 -0.77 12.54 -5.92
C SER A 4 0.49 12.71 -5.06
N SER A 5 1.39 13.60 -5.50
CA SER A 5 2.61 13.94 -4.76
C SER A 5 2.31 14.36 -3.32
N ALA A 6 1.23 15.11 -3.11
CA ALA A 6 0.78 15.63 -1.81
C ALA A 6 0.55 14.55 -0.73
N ILE A 7 0.26 13.31 -1.11
CA ILE A 7 -0.02 12.21 -0.17
C ILE A 7 1.08 11.14 -0.14
N THR A 8 2.15 11.32 -0.90
CA THR A 8 3.24 10.35 -1.04
C THR A 8 4.48 10.79 -0.29
N LYS A 9 5.17 9.83 0.34
CA LYS A 9 6.49 10.10 0.92
C LYS A 9 7.46 10.51 -0.18
N GLY A 10 8.16 11.63 0.01
CA GLY A 10 9.09 12.18 -0.98
C GLY A 10 8.43 13.01 -2.09
N ALA A 11 7.13 13.34 -1.96
CA ALA A 11 6.40 14.22 -2.87
C ALA A 11 6.43 13.80 -4.35
N ARG A 12 6.36 12.48 -4.62
CA ARG A 12 6.36 11.92 -5.97
C ARG A 12 5.06 11.19 -6.26
N ALA A 13 4.30 11.73 -7.21
CA ALA A 13 3.08 11.10 -7.66
C ALA A 13 3.37 9.73 -8.30
N ARG A 14 2.46 8.78 -8.15
CA ARG A 14 2.57 7.45 -8.76
C ARG A 14 1.22 6.81 -9.01
N ASN A 15 1.17 5.91 -9.97
CA ASN A 15 -0.01 5.10 -10.24
C ASN A 15 0.13 3.72 -9.60
N VAL A 16 -0.92 3.26 -8.93
CA VAL A 16 -1.05 1.89 -8.44
C VAL A 16 -2.16 1.22 -9.26
N TYR A 17 -1.81 0.11 -9.90
CA TYR A 17 -2.74 -0.68 -10.68
C TYR A 17 -3.24 -1.85 -9.83
N LEU A 18 -4.55 -1.89 -9.61
CA LEU A 18 -5.20 -2.99 -8.91
C LEU A 18 -5.56 -4.02 -9.97
N THR A 19 -4.82 -5.13 -10.01
CA THR A 19 -4.96 -6.15 -11.07
C THR A 19 -5.54 -7.46 -10.55
N HIS A 20 -5.46 -7.71 -9.25
CA HIS A 20 -5.92 -8.97 -8.68
C HIS A 20 -7.46 -9.00 -8.61
N ALA A 21 -8.10 -9.95 -9.30
CA ALA A 21 -9.56 -10.04 -9.43
C ALA A 21 -10.29 -9.98 -8.07
N ARG A 22 -9.82 -10.74 -7.07
CA ARG A 22 -10.40 -10.70 -5.70
C ARG A 22 -10.31 -9.32 -5.02
N CYS A 23 -9.28 -8.53 -5.32
CA CYS A 23 -9.13 -7.19 -4.76
C CYS A 23 -10.11 -6.21 -5.42
N ILE A 24 -10.25 -6.30 -6.75
CA ILE A 24 -11.22 -5.52 -7.51
C ILE A 24 -12.63 -5.83 -7.00
N ASP A 25 -13.02 -7.11 -6.97
CA ASP A 25 -14.31 -7.56 -6.48
C ASP A 25 -14.60 -7.13 -5.02
N ALA A 26 -13.60 -7.19 -4.14
CA ALA A 26 -13.75 -6.68 -2.78
C ALA A 26 -14.00 -5.15 -2.73
N ILE A 27 -13.39 -4.38 -3.62
CA ILE A 27 -13.62 -2.93 -3.73
C ILE A 27 -15.01 -2.67 -4.29
N GLU A 28 -15.42 -3.38 -5.34
CA GLU A 28 -16.77 -3.27 -5.91
C GLU A 28 -17.84 -3.51 -4.86
N ARG A 29 -17.75 -4.63 -4.12
CA ARG A 29 -18.66 -4.94 -3.02
C ARG A 29 -18.64 -3.89 -1.91
N TRP A 30 -17.49 -3.28 -1.64
CA TRP A 30 -17.39 -2.20 -0.67
C TRP A 30 -18.08 -0.91 -1.14
N LEU A 31 -17.97 -0.57 -2.43
CA LEU A 31 -18.67 0.58 -3.00
C LEU A 31 -20.19 0.38 -2.95
N ASP A 32 -20.68 -0.84 -3.19
CA ASP A 32 -22.10 -1.17 -3.06
C ASP A 32 -22.60 -0.99 -1.62
N VAL A 33 -21.83 -1.45 -0.63
CA VAL A 33 -22.15 -1.22 0.79
C VAL A 33 -22.24 0.27 1.10
N ARG A 34 -21.35 1.09 0.53
CA ARG A 34 -21.39 2.55 0.73
C ARG A 34 -22.64 3.17 0.13
N LEU A 35 -23.03 2.75 -1.08
CA LEU A 35 -24.24 3.25 -1.73
C LEU A 35 -25.49 2.86 -0.93
N GLN A 36 -25.61 1.60 -0.51
CA GLN A 36 -26.72 1.10 0.32
C GLN A 36 -26.83 1.86 1.65
N ARG A 37 -25.71 2.30 2.23
CA ARG A 37 -25.68 3.04 3.49
C ARG A 37 -25.71 4.57 3.33
N GLY A 38 -25.75 5.09 2.11
CA GLY A 38 -25.67 6.53 1.85
C GLY A 38 -24.33 7.17 2.22
N TRP A 39 -23.25 6.40 2.27
CA TRP A 39 -21.95 6.85 2.77
C TRP A 39 -21.11 7.55 1.70
N GLY A 40 -21.08 8.89 1.80
CA GLY A 40 -20.31 9.75 0.90
C GLY A 40 -20.95 9.89 -0.47
N VAL A 41 -22.28 9.84 -0.55
CA VAL A 41 -23.05 10.01 -1.80
C VAL A 41 -23.08 11.48 -2.25
N SER A 42 -22.96 11.73 -3.55
CA SER A 42 -22.94 13.09 -4.15
C SER A 42 -24.32 13.60 -4.53
N GLY A 43 -25.29 12.71 -4.73
CA GLY A 43 -26.60 13.05 -5.32
C GLY A 43 -26.58 13.27 -6.83
N SER A 44 -25.41 13.07 -7.49
CA SER A 44 -25.25 13.07 -8.95
C SER A 44 -24.90 11.67 -9.43
N ASP A 45 -25.13 11.35 -10.71
CA ASP A 45 -24.77 10.04 -11.27
C ASP A 45 -23.25 9.90 -11.57
N ASP A 46 -22.52 11.01 -11.52
CA ASP A 46 -21.06 11.03 -11.67
C ASP A 46 -20.37 10.16 -10.59
N PHE A 47 -19.26 9.56 -10.96
CA PHE A 47 -18.45 8.72 -10.06
C PHE A 47 -19.29 7.64 -9.34
N ARG A 48 -20.28 7.09 -10.04
CA ARG A 48 -21.20 6.05 -9.56
C ARG A 48 -22.03 6.50 -8.35
N GLY A 49 -22.41 7.77 -8.27
CA GLY A 49 -23.20 8.27 -7.14
C GLY A 49 -22.39 8.73 -5.93
N LEU A 50 -21.05 8.64 -5.99
CA LEU A 50 -20.16 8.90 -4.85
C LEU A 50 -19.41 10.22 -5.01
N ARG A 51 -19.23 10.96 -3.90
CA ARG A 51 -18.41 12.19 -3.89
C ARG A 51 -16.95 11.86 -4.19
N PRO A 52 -16.32 12.49 -5.19
CA PRO A 52 -14.89 12.31 -5.48
C PRO A 52 -13.98 12.68 -4.30
N SER A 53 -14.41 13.63 -3.47
CA SER A 53 -13.68 14.08 -2.28
C SER A 53 -13.80 13.11 -1.09
N SER A 54 -14.74 12.17 -1.12
CA SER A 54 -14.91 11.18 -0.08
C SER A 54 -13.76 10.17 -0.10
N LYS A 55 -13.28 9.77 1.08
CA LYS A 55 -12.22 8.75 1.17
C LYS A 55 -12.75 7.40 0.69
N LEU A 56 -11.91 6.62 0.02
CA LEU A 56 -12.30 5.31 -0.51
C LEU A 56 -12.74 4.37 0.63
N ILE A 57 -11.94 4.31 1.69
CA ILE A 57 -12.18 3.47 2.88
C ILE A 57 -12.68 4.38 4.00
N LEU A 58 -13.81 3.99 4.60
CA LEU A 58 -14.53 4.74 5.63
C LEU A 58 -14.65 3.90 6.90
N SER A 59 -14.85 4.58 8.02
CA SER A 59 -15.13 3.95 9.31
C SER A 59 -16.51 3.28 9.30
N HIS A 60 -16.83 2.55 10.37
CA HIS A 60 -18.15 1.96 10.57
C HIS A 60 -19.29 3.00 10.65
N LYS A 61 -18.95 4.29 10.79
CA LYS A 61 -19.90 5.43 10.80
C LYS A 61 -20.06 6.08 9.41
N GLY A 62 -19.33 5.62 8.40
CA GLY A 62 -19.32 6.25 7.08
C GLY A 62 -18.45 7.49 6.95
N GLU A 63 -17.55 7.71 7.91
CA GLU A 63 -16.66 8.88 7.95
C GLU A 63 -15.23 8.51 7.59
N ALA A 64 -14.42 9.50 7.20
CA ALA A 64 -12.99 9.29 7.01
C ALA A 64 -12.34 8.85 8.32
N PHE A 65 -11.37 7.94 8.24
CA PHE A 65 -10.56 7.61 9.41
C PHE A 65 -9.72 8.81 9.85
N GLU A 66 -9.62 8.98 11.17
CA GLU A 66 -8.76 10.00 11.76
C GLU A 66 -7.28 9.67 11.53
N LEU A 67 -6.49 10.74 11.34
CA LEU A 67 -5.05 10.67 11.21
C LEU A 67 -4.41 11.40 12.39
N ALA A 68 -3.80 10.64 13.30
CA ALA A 68 -3.10 11.17 14.46
C ALA A 68 -1.69 11.64 14.07
N PHE A 69 -1.23 12.74 14.67
CA PHE A 69 0.17 13.16 14.59
C PHE A 69 1.07 12.19 15.37
N LYS A 70 2.20 11.85 14.77
CA LYS A 70 3.23 10.98 15.33
C LYS A 70 4.55 11.71 15.29
N HIS A 71 5.20 11.75 16.44
CA HIS A 71 6.51 12.33 16.62
C HIS A 71 7.52 11.20 16.74
N ARG A 72 8.57 11.23 15.93
CA ARG A 72 9.63 10.24 15.96
C ARG A 72 10.97 10.93 15.94
N MET A 73 11.85 10.55 16.85
CA MET A 73 13.25 10.94 16.77
C MET A 73 13.97 9.97 15.85
N LEU A 74 14.63 10.50 14.81
CA LEU A 74 15.53 9.77 13.93
C LEU A 74 16.95 10.32 14.10
N ASP A 75 17.94 9.60 13.58
CA ASP A 75 19.33 10.08 13.54
C ASP A 75 19.46 11.38 12.74
N SER A 76 18.55 11.61 11.79
CA SER A 76 18.44 12.85 11.01
C SER A 76 17.67 13.98 11.72
N GLY A 77 17.23 13.77 12.95
CA GLY A 77 16.42 14.72 13.73
C GLY A 77 14.95 14.32 13.88
N PRO A 78 14.13 15.20 14.48
CA PRO A 78 12.73 14.91 14.73
C PRO A 78 11.91 14.91 13.43
N GLU A 79 11.13 13.84 13.21
CA GLU A 79 10.17 13.72 12.13
C GLU A 79 8.75 13.69 12.70
N VAL A 80 7.86 14.52 12.13
CA VAL A 80 6.43 14.50 12.44
C VAL A 80 5.67 14.02 11.23
N TYR A 81 4.88 12.97 11.41
CA TYR A 81 4.05 12.39 10.35
C TYR A 81 2.64 12.10 10.86
N ARG A 82 1.72 11.80 9.93
CA ARG A 82 0.34 11.43 10.27
C ARG A 82 0.10 9.94 10.04
N CYS A 83 -0.58 9.27 10.96
CA CYS A 83 -0.88 7.85 10.89
C CYS A 83 -2.34 7.57 11.25
N CYS A 84 -2.94 6.60 10.56
CA CYS A 84 -4.21 6.04 10.97
C CYS A 84 -3.98 4.83 11.89
N ASP A 85 -3.97 5.06 13.20
CA ASP A 85 -3.71 4.00 14.18
C ASP A 85 -4.78 2.91 14.15
N THR A 86 -6.04 3.28 13.97
CA THR A 86 -7.15 2.32 13.90
C THR A 86 -6.98 1.31 12.76
N LEU A 87 -6.64 1.80 11.56
CA LEU A 87 -6.37 0.91 10.42
C LEU A 87 -5.11 0.07 10.66
N GLN A 88 -4.03 0.68 11.16
CA GLN A 88 -2.78 -0.02 11.43
C GLN A 88 -2.98 -1.16 12.44
N GLN A 89 -3.70 -0.92 13.53
CA GLN A 89 -4.04 -1.93 14.54
C GLN A 89 -4.96 -3.02 13.98
N THR A 90 -5.97 -2.64 13.18
CA THR A 90 -6.88 -3.60 12.53
C THR A 90 -6.11 -4.58 11.65
N PHE A 91 -5.23 -4.09 10.77
CA PHE A 91 -4.40 -4.97 9.94
C PHE A 91 -3.38 -5.78 10.75
N SER A 92 -2.77 -5.19 11.78
CA SER A 92 -1.85 -5.91 12.66
C SER A 92 -2.54 -7.09 13.36
N ARG A 93 -3.81 -6.92 13.76
CA ARG A 93 -4.63 -8.00 14.33
C ARG A 93 -4.96 -9.07 13.29
N LEU A 94 -5.34 -8.67 12.07
CA LEU A 94 -5.61 -9.60 10.97
C LEU A 94 -4.39 -10.47 10.65
N TYR A 95 -3.19 -9.87 10.57
CA TYR A 95 -1.96 -10.62 10.37
C TYR A 95 -1.71 -11.62 11.50
N ARG A 96 -1.86 -11.19 12.76
CA ARG A 96 -1.69 -12.08 13.93
C ARG A 96 -2.68 -13.26 13.90
N GLN A 97 -3.95 -13.00 13.58
CA GLN A 97 -4.99 -14.03 13.48
C GLN A 97 -4.72 -15.02 12.34
N ALA A 98 -4.11 -14.55 11.25
CA ALA A 98 -3.62 -15.40 10.17
C ALA A 98 -2.30 -16.14 10.50
N GLY A 99 -1.80 -16.07 11.73
CA GLY A 99 -0.54 -16.70 12.15
C GLY A 99 0.73 -15.97 11.70
N ILE A 100 0.61 -14.78 11.11
CA ILE A 100 1.76 -14.00 10.62
C ILE A 100 2.34 -13.18 11.78
N LYS A 101 3.46 -13.67 12.33
CA LYS A 101 4.22 -12.99 13.39
C LYS A 101 4.94 -11.75 12.82
N GLY A 102 4.81 -10.61 13.48
CA GLY A 102 5.44 -9.36 13.05
C GLY A 102 4.91 -8.77 11.74
N GLY A 103 3.75 -9.23 11.27
CA GLY A 103 3.11 -8.71 10.05
C GLY A 103 2.73 -7.24 10.17
N SER A 104 3.03 -6.46 9.14
CA SER A 104 2.67 -5.05 9.02
C SER A 104 2.38 -4.68 7.57
N SER A 105 1.84 -3.47 7.34
CA SER A 105 1.70 -2.92 5.99
C SER A 105 3.05 -2.85 5.25
N HIS A 106 4.13 -2.59 5.99
CA HIS A 106 5.49 -2.57 5.45
C HIS A 106 5.97 -3.97 5.02
N SER A 107 5.62 -5.01 5.78
CA SER A 107 5.94 -6.40 5.43
C SER A 107 5.28 -6.82 4.12
N GLY A 108 4.02 -6.41 3.89
CA GLY A 108 3.33 -6.62 2.61
C GLY A 108 4.01 -5.89 1.44
N ARG A 109 4.40 -4.63 1.65
CA ARG A 109 5.17 -3.84 0.66
C ARG A 109 6.51 -4.49 0.30
N ARG A 110 7.23 -5.04 1.30
CA ARG A 110 8.46 -5.82 1.09
C ARG A 110 8.23 -7.07 0.26
N THR A 111 7.17 -7.81 0.58
CA THR A 111 6.81 -9.02 -0.16
C THR A 111 6.48 -8.73 -1.61
N LEU A 112 5.75 -7.63 -1.88
CA LEU A 112 5.45 -7.20 -3.24
C LEU A 112 6.72 -6.91 -4.04
N ALA A 113 7.65 -6.13 -3.46
CA ALA A 113 8.92 -5.80 -4.10
C ALA A 113 9.75 -7.04 -4.44
N ALA A 114 9.90 -7.96 -3.47
CA ALA A 114 10.64 -9.19 -3.66
C ALA A 114 10.03 -10.07 -4.76
N LYS A 115 8.69 -10.19 -4.80
CA LYS A 115 7.99 -10.94 -5.85
C LYS A 115 8.18 -10.34 -7.24
N VAL A 116 8.09 -9.02 -7.37
CA VAL A 116 8.30 -8.33 -8.65
C VAL A 116 9.74 -8.49 -9.11
N LEU A 117 10.71 -8.32 -8.20
CA LEU A 117 12.12 -8.57 -8.51
C LEU A 117 12.35 -10.01 -8.98
N ALA A 118 11.84 -10.99 -8.25
CA ALA A 118 12.02 -12.40 -8.59
C ALA A 118 11.38 -12.77 -9.94
N ALA A 119 10.28 -12.12 -10.31
CA ALA A 119 9.58 -12.37 -11.57
C ALA A 119 10.19 -11.66 -12.79
N THR A 120 10.83 -10.50 -12.59
CA THR A 120 11.27 -9.63 -13.69
C THR A 120 12.77 -9.44 -13.79
N GLY A 121 13.51 -9.63 -12.69
CA GLY A 121 14.91 -9.25 -12.57
C GLY A 121 15.16 -7.73 -12.60
N ASP A 122 14.11 -6.91 -12.68
CA ASP A 122 14.21 -5.48 -12.95
C ASP A 122 14.11 -4.66 -11.65
N VAL A 123 15.25 -4.13 -11.22
CA VAL A 123 15.35 -3.28 -10.02
C VAL A 123 14.73 -1.90 -10.24
N GLU A 124 14.77 -1.37 -11.46
CA GLU A 124 14.16 -0.08 -11.80
C GLU A 124 12.64 -0.17 -11.71
N MET A 125 12.06 -1.27 -12.21
CA MET A 125 10.63 -1.55 -12.04
C MET A 125 10.22 -1.60 -10.56
N VAL A 126 11.03 -2.25 -9.71
CA VAL A 126 10.80 -2.27 -8.25
C VAL A 126 10.89 -0.87 -7.66
N GLN A 127 11.85 -0.05 -8.10
CA GLN A 127 12.01 1.33 -7.64
C GLN A 127 10.78 2.18 -8.00
N ILE A 128 10.28 2.07 -9.23
CA ILE A 128 9.08 2.78 -9.71
C ILE A 128 7.86 2.33 -8.90
N LEU A 129 7.67 1.01 -8.74
CA LEU A 129 6.55 0.43 -7.99
C LEU A 129 6.52 0.90 -6.54
N LEU A 130 7.68 0.93 -5.88
CA LEU A 130 7.81 1.40 -4.51
C LEU A 130 7.82 2.94 -4.43
N GLY A 131 8.05 3.65 -5.53
CA GLY A 131 8.27 5.08 -5.57
C GLY A 131 9.45 5.51 -4.70
N HIS A 132 10.58 4.81 -4.80
CA HIS A 132 11.82 5.18 -4.13
C HIS A 132 12.61 6.20 -4.95
N ALA A 133 13.15 7.21 -4.26
CA ALA A 133 13.88 8.29 -4.93
C ALA A 133 15.25 7.86 -5.46
N CYS A 134 15.90 6.95 -4.73
CA CYS A 134 17.20 6.37 -5.05
C CYS A 134 17.10 4.84 -5.01
N LEU A 135 17.83 4.17 -5.90
CA LEU A 135 17.98 2.71 -5.94
C LEU A 135 18.49 2.15 -4.60
N ASP A 136 19.33 2.90 -3.89
CA ASP A 136 19.86 2.49 -2.58
C ASP A 136 18.75 2.24 -1.54
N HIS A 137 17.62 2.93 -1.66
CA HIS A 137 16.48 2.73 -0.74
C HIS A 137 15.63 1.50 -1.10
N SER A 138 15.85 0.90 -2.28
CA SER A 138 15.25 -0.36 -2.68
C SER A 138 16.06 -1.57 -2.20
N LYS A 139 17.37 -1.42 -1.94
CA LYS A 139 18.25 -2.50 -1.45
C LYS A 139 17.66 -3.30 -0.26
N PRO A 140 17.07 -2.66 0.78
CA PRO A 140 16.47 -3.41 1.88
C PRO A 140 15.31 -4.33 1.47
N TYR A 141 14.72 -4.13 0.30
CA TYR A 141 13.56 -4.87 -0.24
C TYR A 141 13.97 -5.98 -1.21
N LEU A 142 15.25 -6.04 -1.61
CA LEU A 142 15.79 -7.03 -2.54
C LEU A 142 16.25 -8.29 -1.79
N SER A 143 15.32 -9.03 -1.18
CA SER A 143 15.63 -10.39 -0.75
C SER A 143 15.52 -11.31 -1.96
N VAL A 144 16.65 -11.72 -2.52
CA VAL A 144 16.69 -12.68 -3.63
C VAL A 144 16.42 -14.08 -3.09
N PRO A 145 15.42 -14.82 -3.59
CA PRO A 145 15.20 -16.21 -3.20
C PRO A 145 16.45 -17.05 -3.46
N ILE A 146 16.76 -18.00 -2.57
CA ILE A 146 17.94 -18.87 -2.72
C ILE A 146 17.92 -19.62 -4.06
N GLU A 147 16.74 -19.98 -4.55
CA GLU A 147 16.57 -20.64 -5.86
C GLU A 147 16.97 -19.75 -7.04
N SER A 148 16.73 -18.44 -6.94
CA SER A 148 17.19 -17.49 -7.96
C SER A 148 18.71 -17.37 -7.94
N VAL A 149 19.33 -17.44 -6.75
CA VAL A 149 20.79 -17.46 -6.61
C VAL A 149 21.36 -18.77 -7.20
N ARG A 150 20.77 -19.92 -6.88
CA ARG A 150 21.20 -21.22 -7.43
C ARG A 150 21.14 -21.24 -8.95
N ARG A 151 20.02 -20.80 -9.52
CA ARG A 151 19.84 -20.73 -10.98
C ARG A 151 20.84 -19.79 -11.65
N ALA A 152 21.22 -18.69 -10.99
CA ALA A 152 22.23 -17.78 -11.53
C ALA A 152 23.61 -18.46 -11.63
N PHE A 153 23.98 -19.30 -10.65
CA PHE A 153 25.20 -20.11 -10.71
C PHE A 153 25.13 -21.21 -11.78
N GLU A 154 23.96 -21.83 -11.99
CA GLU A 154 23.76 -22.84 -13.05
C GLU A 154 23.85 -22.29 -14.48
N VAL A 155 23.62 -20.99 -14.68
CA VAL A 155 23.73 -20.33 -15.99
C VAL A 155 25.12 -19.75 -16.24
N ALA A 156 25.85 -19.39 -15.18
CA ALA A 156 27.16 -18.77 -15.26
C ALA A 156 28.33 -19.77 -15.34
N LEU A 157 28.07 -21.04 -15.05
CA LEU A 157 29.01 -22.17 -15.10
C LEU A 157 28.61 -23.13 -16.23
#